data_AF-A0A849GU80-F1
#
_entry.id   AF-A0A849GU80-F1
#
_cell.length_a   1.000
_cell.length_b   1.000
_cell.length_c   1.000
_cell.angle_alpha   90.00
_cell.angle_beta   90.00
_cell.angle_gamma   90.00
#
_symmetry.space_group_name_H-M   'P 1'
#
loop_
_entity.id
_entity.type
_entity.pdbx_description
1 polymer ?
#
loop_
_entity_poly.entity_id
_entity_poly.type
_entity_poly.pdbx_seq_one_letter_code
_entity_poly.pdbx_strand_id
1 'polypeptide(L)'
;NELSAEEGSKATAVLLDPSGEVGRLYHAQVTPHMMVISPDGTLIYNGAIDDKPGTRASTLEGAHNYVAAALDESMAGGEVSVALTRPYG
;
A
#
# COMPACT_ATOMS: atom_id res chain seq x y z
N ASN A 1 16.32 -1.29 9.87
CA ASN A 1 15.02 -0.67 10.23
C ASN A 1 15.08 0.23 11.46
N GLU A 2 16.24 0.47 12.08
CA GLU A 2 16.33 1.25 13.33
C GLU A 2 15.76 2.66 13.16
N LEU A 3 16.16 3.39 12.11
CA LEU A 3 15.63 4.72 11.79
C LEU A 3 14.10 4.73 11.62
N SER A 4 13.53 3.75 10.94
CA SER A 4 12.07 3.67 10.75
C SER A 4 11.34 3.38 12.06
N ALA A 5 11.95 2.61 12.96
CA ALA A 5 11.39 2.33 14.27
C ALA A 5 11.44 3.57 15.18
N GLU A 6 12.49 4.39 15.08
CA GLU A 6 12.59 5.70 15.77
C GLU A 6 11.46 6.66 15.33
N GLU A 7 11.11 6.64 14.05
CA GLU A 7 9.97 7.40 13.48
C GLU A 7 8.60 6.74 13.77
N GLY A 8 8.54 5.69 14.60
CA GLY A 8 7.30 5.04 15.02
C GLY A 8 6.68 4.06 14.00
N SER A 9 7.39 3.73 12.92
CA SER A 9 6.92 2.78 11.91
C SER A 9 6.74 1.38 12.50
N LYS A 10 5.69 0.69 12.03
CA LYS A 10 5.40 -0.72 12.35
C LYS A 10 5.77 -1.67 11.22
N ALA A 11 6.49 -1.20 10.20
CA ALA A 11 6.94 -2.04 9.10
C ALA A 11 7.92 -3.12 9.59
N THR A 12 7.70 -4.36 9.18
CA THR A 12 8.61 -5.48 9.47
C THR A 12 9.96 -5.33 8.76
N ALA A 13 9.96 -4.74 7.57
CA ALA A 13 11.14 -4.51 6.75
C ALA A 13 11.05 -3.18 6.01
N VAL A 14 12.17 -2.47 5.90
CA VAL A 14 12.37 -1.36 4.97
C VAL A 14 13.62 -1.70 4.16
N LEU A 15 13.46 -1.81 2.85
CA LEU A 15 14.50 -2.26 1.92
C LEU A 15 14.85 -1.11 0.97
N LEU A 16 16.13 -1.03 0.60
CA LEU A 16 16.57 -0.19 -0.51
C LEU A 16 16.60 -1.04 -1.77
N ASP A 17 16.08 -0.49 -2.88
CA ASP A 17 16.17 -1.06 -4.22
C ASP A 17 16.99 -0.13 -5.14
N PRO A 18 18.33 -0.03 -4.99
CA PRO A 18 19.15 0.89 -5.78
C PRO A 18 19.15 0.57 -7.29
N SER A 19 18.95 -0.70 -7.66
CA SER A 19 18.84 -1.08 -9.07
C SER A 19 17.48 -0.69 -9.65
N GLY A 20 16.44 -0.61 -8.83
CA GLY A 20 15.04 -0.41 -9.23
C GLY A 20 14.41 -1.67 -9.82
N GLU A 21 15.01 -2.84 -9.60
CA GLU A 21 14.53 -4.11 -10.17
C GLU A 21 13.16 -4.47 -9.63
N VAL A 22 12.97 -4.36 -8.30
CA VAL A 22 11.71 -4.68 -7.64
C VAL A 22 10.64 -3.66 -8.01
N GLY A 23 10.98 -2.36 -7.96
CA GLY A 23 10.06 -1.30 -8.35
C GLY A 23 9.54 -1.48 -9.79
N ARG A 24 10.42 -1.82 -10.74
CA ARG A 24 10.01 -2.09 -12.13
C ARG A 24 9.19 -3.37 -12.26
N LEU A 25 9.53 -4.43 -11.54
CA LEU A 25 8.76 -5.69 -11.55
C LEU A 25 7.30 -5.47 -11.15
N TYR A 26 7.06 -4.62 -10.14
CA TYR A 26 5.72 -4.28 -9.68
C TYR A 26 5.09 -3.07 -10.39
N HIS A 27 5.77 -2.51 -11.42
CA HIS A 27 5.34 -1.29 -12.11
C HIS A 27 5.03 -0.12 -11.16
N ALA A 28 5.83 0.01 -10.09
CA ALA A 28 5.73 1.11 -9.14
C ALA A 28 6.08 2.45 -9.83
N GLN A 29 5.17 3.41 -9.80
CA GLN A 29 5.28 4.67 -10.56
C GLN A 29 5.34 5.92 -9.68
N VAL A 30 4.79 5.85 -8.46
CA VAL A 30 4.68 6.96 -7.51
C VAL A 30 4.89 6.45 -6.10
N THR A 31 5.07 7.36 -5.15
CA THR A 31 5.16 7.02 -3.73
C THR A 31 4.18 7.88 -2.94
N PRO A 32 3.19 7.28 -2.25
CA PRO A 32 2.97 5.85 -2.05
C PRO A 32 2.30 5.14 -3.24
N HIS A 33 2.74 3.90 -3.52
CA HIS A 33 2.06 2.93 -4.38
C HIS A 33 2.02 1.60 -3.63
N MET A 34 0.80 1.18 -3.28
CA MET A 34 0.53 0.10 -2.33
C MET A 34 0.14 -1.18 -3.05
N MET A 35 0.60 -2.31 -2.53
CA MET A 35 0.26 -3.65 -3.00
C MET A 35 -0.14 -4.52 -1.81
N VAL A 36 -1.14 -5.39 -1.97
CA VAL A 36 -1.49 -6.45 -1.00
C VAL A 36 -1.38 -7.79 -1.71
N ILE A 37 -0.65 -8.72 -1.10
CA ILE A 37 -0.43 -10.07 -1.61
C ILE A 37 -1.00 -11.05 -0.59
N SER A 38 -1.84 -11.98 -1.02
CA SER A 38 -2.45 -13.00 -0.17
C SER A 38 -1.44 -14.08 0.24
N PRO A 39 -1.76 -14.92 1.25
CA PRO A 39 -0.82 -15.94 1.76
C PRO A 39 -0.37 -17.00 0.73
N ASP A 40 -1.13 -17.19 -0.34
CA ASP A 40 -0.80 -18.05 -1.48
C ASP A 40 0.13 -17.38 -2.51
N GLY A 41 0.49 -16.11 -2.31
CA GLY A 41 1.36 -15.34 -3.19
C GLY A 41 0.62 -14.58 -4.30
N THR A 42 -0.72 -14.50 -4.27
CA THR A 42 -1.51 -13.80 -5.30
C THR A 42 -1.59 -12.30 -5.00
N LEU A 43 -1.36 -11.44 -6.00
CA LEU A 43 -1.58 -10.00 -5.87
C LEU A 43 -3.09 -9.70 -5.87
N ILE A 44 -3.61 -9.28 -4.73
CA ILE A 44 -5.05 -9.04 -4.49
C ILE A 44 -5.42 -7.56 -4.41
N TYR A 45 -4.44 -6.68 -4.25
CA TYR A 45 -4.62 -5.23 -4.35
C TYR A 45 -3.41 -4.54 -4.97
N ASN A 46 -3.63 -3.53 -5.81
CA ASN A 46 -2.60 -2.68 -6.40
C ASN A 46 -3.14 -1.25 -6.58
N GLY A 47 -2.56 -0.24 -5.92
CA GLY A 47 -2.99 1.14 -6.12
C GLY A 47 -2.62 2.14 -5.03
N ALA A 48 -3.48 3.14 -4.83
CA ALA A 48 -3.32 4.18 -3.80
C ALA A 48 -3.47 3.62 -2.38
N ILE A 49 -3.06 4.39 -1.38
CA ILE A 49 -3.34 4.08 0.03
C ILE A 49 -4.80 4.37 0.41
N ASP A 50 -5.36 5.46 -0.12
CA ASP A 50 -6.74 5.91 0.13
C ASP A 50 -7.33 6.64 -1.10
N ASP A 51 -8.55 7.15 -0.96
CA ASP A 51 -9.30 7.84 -2.01
C ASP A 51 -9.11 9.36 -2.06
N LYS A 52 -8.21 9.93 -1.24
CA LYS A 52 -7.99 11.37 -1.12
C LYS A 52 -6.57 11.78 -1.53
N PRO A 53 -6.35 12.14 -2.80
CA PRO A 53 -5.04 12.59 -3.28
C PRO A 53 -4.69 13.96 -2.69
N GLY A 54 -4.03 13.97 -1.54
CA GLY A 54 -3.63 15.18 -0.85
C GLY A 54 -2.36 14.98 -0.03
N THR A 55 -1.62 16.07 0.18
CA THR A 55 -0.32 16.05 0.87
C THR A 55 -0.39 16.53 2.32
N ARG A 56 -1.57 16.90 2.80
CA ARG A 56 -1.78 17.44 4.16
C ARG A 56 -2.57 16.45 4.98
N ALA A 57 -2.24 16.31 6.27
CA ALA A 57 -3.02 15.45 7.16
C ALA A 57 -4.52 15.80 7.20
N SER A 58 -4.87 17.10 7.08
CA SER A 58 -6.25 17.56 7.06
C SER A 58 -7.05 17.09 5.83
N THR A 59 -6.38 16.71 4.72
CA THR A 59 -7.09 16.18 3.54
C THR A 59 -7.53 14.74 3.74
N LEU A 60 -7.01 14.03 4.76
CA LEU A 60 -7.33 12.63 5.04
C LEU A 60 -8.59 12.44 5.88
N GLU A 61 -9.20 13.53 6.37
CA GLU A 61 -10.42 13.43 7.17
C GLU A 61 -11.54 12.74 6.35
N GLY A 62 -12.02 11.62 6.85
CA GLY A 62 -13.02 10.79 6.18
C GLY A 62 -12.52 10.11 4.89
N ALA A 63 -11.20 10.00 4.68
CA ALA A 63 -10.66 9.21 3.58
C ALA A 63 -10.97 7.72 3.77
N HIS A 64 -11.32 7.05 2.68
CA HIS A 64 -11.46 5.62 2.65
C HIS A 64 -10.11 4.97 2.35
N ASN A 65 -9.56 4.24 3.32
CA ASN A 65 -8.31 3.53 3.16
C ASN A 65 -8.53 2.20 2.42
N TYR A 66 -8.10 2.14 1.17
CA TYR A 66 -8.26 0.95 0.32
C TYR A 66 -7.44 -0.24 0.81
N VAL A 67 -6.26 0.00 1.37
CA VAL A 67 -5.37 -1.07 1.85
C VAL A 67 -5.97 -1.76 3.07
N ALA A 68 -6.53 -0.99 4.01
CA ALA A 68 -7.22 -1.52 5.18
C ALA A 68 -8.45 -2.33 4.77
N ALA A 69 -9.26 -1.81 3.84
CA ALA A 69 -10.43 -2.53 3.32
C ALA A 69 -10.03 -3.86 2.65
N ALA A 70 -9.01 -3.84 1.79
CA ALA A 70 -8.52 -5.05 1.11
C ALA A 70 -7.99 -6.10 2.11
N LEU A 71 -7.30 -5.67 3.17
CA LEU A 71 -6.84 -6.56 4.24
C LEU A 71 -8.03 -7.16 5.01
N ASP A 72 -8.99 -6.33 5.44
CA ASP A 72 -10.16 -6.79 6.19
C ASP A 72 -10.99 -7.80 5.38
N GLU A 73 -11.26 -7.52 4.10
CA GLU A 73 -12.01 -8.40 3.20
C GLU A 73 -11.27 -9.72 2.97
N SER A 74 -9.97 -9.66 2.68
CA SER A 74 -9.15 -10.87 2.46
C SER A 74 -9.03 -11.72 3.72
N MET A 75 -8.85 -11.10 4.89
CA MET A 75 -8.77 -11.81 6.17
C MET A 75 -10.11 -12.43 6.60
N ALA A 76 -11.23 -11.85 6.16
CA ALA A 76 -12.56 -12.45 6.32
C ALA A 76 -12.80 -13.64 5.36
N GLY A 77 -11.85 -13.96 4.47
CA GLY A 77 -11.97 -15.01 3.46
C GLY A 77 -12.80 -14.60 2.25
N GLY A 78 -13.10 -13.31 2.10
CA GLY A 78 -13.82 -12.75 0.96
C GLY A 78 -12.89 -12.34 -0.18
N GLU A 79 -13.51 -12.03 -1.33
CA GLU A 79 -12.82 -11.37 -2.44
C GLU A 79 -12.63 -9.88 -2.13
N VAL A 80 -11.49 -9.32 -2.53
CA VAL A 80 -11.23 -7.88 -2.42
C VAL A 80 -12.11 -7.13 -3.42
N SER A 81 -12.98 -6.26 -2.92
CA SER A 81 -13.99 -5.55 -3.70
C SER A 81 -13.41 -4.49 -4.63
N VAL A 82 -12.32 -3.83 -4.19
CA VAL A 82 -11.58 -2.84 -4.96
C VAL A 82 -10.14 -3.30 -5.11
N ALA A 83 -9.84 -4.10 -6.14
CA ALA A 83 -8.51 -4.69 -6.33
C ALA A 83 -7.50 -3.77 -7.04
N LEU A 84 -7.96 -2.73 -7.76
CA LEU A 84 -7.11 -1.83 -8.54
C LEU A 84 -7.57 -0.38 -8.39
N THR A 85 -6.68 0.51 -7.96
CA THR A 85 -6.92 1.96 -7.94
C THR A 85 -5.75 2.70 -8.58
N ARG A 86 -5.98 3.96 -8.98
CA ARG A 86 -4.89 4.81 -9.47
C ARG A 86 -4.05 5.26 -8.26
N PRO A 87 -2.76 4.89 -8.17
CA PRO A 87 -1.89 5.40 -7.11
C PRO A 87 -1.64 6.91 -7.31
N TYR A 88 -1.33 7.61 -6.23
CA TYR A 88 -1.00 9.02 -6.24
C TYR A 88 0.21 9.28 -5.34
N GLY A 89 1.03 10.26 -5.71
CA GLY A 89 2.24 10.69 -5.00
C GLY A 89 2.83 11.95 -5.62
#